data_AF-A0A2W5MBW5-F1
#
_entry.id   AF-A0A2W5MBW5-F1
#
_cell.length_a   1.000
_cell.length_b   1.000
_cell.length_c   1.000
_cell.angle_alpha   90.00
_cell.angle_beta   90.00
_cell.angle_gamma   90.00
#
_symmetry.space_group_name_H-M   'P 1'
#
loop_
_entity.id
_entity.type
_entity.pdbx_description
1 polymer ?
#
loop_
_entity_poly.entity_id
_entity_poly.type
_entity_poly.pdbx_seq_one_letter_code
_entity_poly.pdbx_strand_id
1 'polypeptide(L)'
;MFDTTPKIVLDQSETFDDTGDTRTYAWMVADPTRPARIVLAYTDAFGALGTSPQVNNLDLTVASGGQTYLGNRFQMNVSTTGGSSDNKNNYEAVFLSAGASNLTITVTAANIAGDGVPGSGDATDQDFALVCSNCVRESIFADGFEASQ
;
A
#
# COMPACT_ATOMS: atom_id res chain seq x y z
N MET A 1 -15.10 5.94 -9.41
CA MET A 1 -14.60 4.70 -10.05
C MET A 1 -14.89 4.72 -11.56
N PHE A 2 -14.50 5.78 -12.30
CA PHE A 2 -14.92 5.99 -13.71
C PHE A 2 -13.86 6.69 -14.58
N ASP A 3 -12.61 6.28 -14.49
CA ASP A 3 -11.56 6.71 -15.42
C ASP A 3 -10.89 5.48 -16.01
N THR A 4 -10.50 5.53 -17.28
CA THR A 4 -9.89 4.43 -18.03
C THR A 4 -8.42 4.20 -17.67
N THR A 5 -7.84 5.06 -16.83
CA THR A 5 -6.50 4.88 -16.28
C THR A 5 -6.38 3.50 -15.59
N PRO A 6 -5.39 2.66 -15.98
CA PRO A 6 -5.19 1.33 -15.41
C PRO A 6 -5.06 1.35 -13.89
N LYS A 7 -5.60 0.32 -13.23
CA LYS A 7 -5.56 0.19 -11.77
C LYS A 7 -5.27 -1.23 -11.37
N ILE A 8 -4.48 -1.38 -10.33
CA ILE A 8 -4.35 -2.64 -9.60
C ILE A 8 -5.16 -2.49 -8.31
N VAL A 9 -5.95 -3.50 -8.00
CA VAL A 9 -6.70 -3.63 -6.75
C VAL A 9 -6.34 -4.97 -6.15
N LEU A 10 -5.87 -4.95 -4.91
CA LEU A 10 -5.80 -6.09 -4.02
C LEU A 10 -6.84 -5.85 -2.94
N ASP A 11 -7.70 -6.84 -2.70
CA ASP A 11 -8.84 -6.73 -1.79
C ASP A 11 -8.86 -7.95 -0.89
N GLN A 12 -8.39 -7.78 0.35
CA GLN A 12 -8.40 -8.78 1.42
C GLN A 12 -7.87 -10.16 1.01
N SER A 13 -6.89 -10.19 0.09
CA SER A 13 -6.29 -11.44 -0.41
C SER A 13 -5.04 -11.87 0.36
N GLU A 14 -4.58 -11.02 1.29
CA GLU A 14 -3.38 -11.22 2.08
C GLU A 14 -3.65 -10.81 3.53
N THR A 15 -3.13 -11.62 4.45
CA THR A 15 -3.25 -11.43 5.89
C THR A 15 -1.86 -11.42 6.51
N PHE A 16 -1.68 -10.58 7.51
CA PHE A 16 -0.55 -10.56 8.41
C PHE A 16 -0.93 -11.23 9.72
N ASP A 17 -0.06 -12.13 10.19
CA ASP A 17 -0.28 -12.87 11.43
C ASP A 17 0.62 -12.30 12.56
N ASP A 18 1.76 -11.68 12.20
CA ASP A 18 2.73 -11.21 13.17
C ASP A 18 3.12 -9.74 12.99
N THR A 19 3.47 -9.09 14.11
CA THR A 19 4.15 -7.78 14.08
C THR A 19 5.51 -7.91 13.42
N GLY A 20 5.77 -7.05 12.45
CA GLY A 20 7.00 -7.03 11.65
C GLY A 20 6.84 -7.74 10.30
N ASP A 21 5.71 -8.40 10.04
CA ASP A 21 5.44 -8.94 8.72
C ASP A 21 5.41 -7.85 7.65
N THR A 22 5.82 -8.22 6.44
CA THR A 22 5.81 -7.30 5.29
C THR A 22 5.28 -7.99 4.03
N ARG A 23 4.69 -7.17 3.16
CA ARG A 23 4.36 -7.55 1.78
C ARG A 23 4.91 -6.47 0.86
N THR A 24 5.62 -6.90 -0.16
CA THR A 24 6.26 -6.00 -1.12
C THR A 24 5.81 -6.33 -2.54
N TYR A 25 5.47 -5.29 -3.28
CA TYR A 25 5.03 -5.35 -4.67
C TYR A 25 5.96 -4.52 -5.54
N ALA A 26 6.43 -5.11 -6.64
CA ALA A 26 7.14 -4.42 -7.70
C ALA A 26 6.18 -4.16 -8.88
N TRP A 27 5.75 -2.90 -9.03
CA TRP A 27 4.84 -2.45 -10.07
C TRP A 27 5.44 -1.29 -10.86
N MET A 28 4.79 -0.93 -11.97
CA MET A 28 5.16 0.22 -12.79
C MET A 28 4.00 1.20 -12.90
N VAL A 29 4.32 2.46 -13.15
CA VAL A 29 3.37 3.48 -13.57
C VAL A 29 3.01 3.27 -15.04
N ALA A 30 1.73 3.19 -15.36
CA ALA A 30 1.24 2.87 -16.70
C ALA A 30 1.45 4.02 -17.70
N ASP A 31 1.14 5.25 -17.28
CA ASP A 31 1.40 6.48 -18.02
C ASP A 31 2.24 7.43 -17.15
N PRO A 32 3.56 7.56 -17.40
CA PRO A 32 4.42 8.40 -16.58
C PRO A 32 4.11 9.90 -16.73
N THR A 33 3.30 10.31 -17.72
CA THR A 33 2.85 11.70 -17.86
C THR A 33 1.70 12.06 -16.92
N ARG A 34 1.14 11.06 -16.21
CA ARG A 34 0.03 11.24 -15.27
C ARG A 34 0.46 10.93 -13.83
N PRO A 35 -0.24 11.49 -12.82
CA PRO A 35 0.00 11.15 -11.42
C PRO A 35 -0.30 9.68 -11.13
N ALA A 36 0.40 9.11 -10.14
CA ALA A 36 0.07 7.81 -9.54
C ALA A 36 -0.51 8.01 -8.13
N ARG A 37 -1.45 7.14 -7.74
CA ARG A 37 -2.12 7.21 -6.44
C ARG A 37 -2.16 5.81 -5.85
N ILE A 38 -1.47 5.63 -4.71
CA ILE A 38 -1.39 4.38 -3.97
C ILE A 38 -2.11 4.59 -2.66
N VAL A 39 -3.06 3.71 -2.34
CA VAL A 39 -3.92 3.83 -1.17
C VAL A 39 -4.07 2.48 -0.50
N LEU A 40 -3.70 2.43 0.76
CA LEU A 40 -3.89 1.33 1.70
C LEU A 40 -5.10 1.65 2.58
N ALA A 41 -5.96 0.66 2.79
CA ALA A 41 -7.03 0.73 3.78
C ALA A 41 -7.21 -0.64 4.45
N TYR A 42 -7.54 -0.65 5.73
CA TYR A 42 -7.81 -1.87 6.47
C TYR A 42 -8.93 -1.67 7.49
N THR A 43 -9.64 -2.75 7.81
CA THR A 43 -10.62 -2.76 8.90
C THR A 43 -9.88 -3.13 10.16
N ASP A 44 -9.63 -2.14 11.02
CA ASP A 44 -8.93 -2.35 12.28
C ASP A 44 -9.81 -3.09 13.30
N ALA A 45 -9.18 -3.76 14.26
CA ALA A 45 -9.85 -4.39 15.38
C ALA A 45 -10.57 -3.34 16.25
N PHE A 46 -11.56 -3.77 17.03
CA PHE A 46 -12.30 -2.86 17.91
C PHE A 46 -11.40 -2.27 19.01
N GLY A 47 -11.19 -0.96 18.94
CA GLY A 47 -10.46 -0.21 19.97
C GLY A 47 -11.16 -0.20 21.34
N ALA A 48 -10.35 -0.09 22.40
CA ALA A 48 -10.86 0.04 23.75
C ALA A 48 -11.48 1.43 24.01
N LEU A 49 -12.52 1.48 24.84
CA LEU A 49 -13.17 2.73 25.21
C LEU A 49 -12.23 3.60 26.06
N GLY A 50 -12.11 4.88 25.71
CA GLY A 50 -11.32 5.86 26.46
C GLY A 50 -9.81 5.84 26.18
N THR A 51 -9.36 5.03 25.23
CA THR A 51 -7.98 5.05 24.71
C THR A 51 -7.93 5.61 23.28
N SER A 52 -6.74 5.64 22.70
CA SER A 52 -6.62 5.81 21.25
C SER A 52 -7.34 4.63 20.55
N PRO A 53 -8.12 4.87 19.49
CA PRO A 53 -9.00 3.85 18.92
C PRO A 53 -8.27 2.82 18.05
N GLN A 54 -7.09 3.15 17.52
CA GLN A 54 -6.31 2.25 16.69
C GLN A 54 -5.69 1.12 17.53
N VAL A 55 -5.81 -0.11 17.03
CA VAL A 55 -5.30 -1.33 17.67
C VAL A 55 -4.14 -1.88 16.87
N ASN A 56 -4.39 -2.18 15.60
CA ASN A 56 -3.37 -2.57 14.64
C ASN A 56 -2.79 -1.33 13.95
N ASN A 57 -1.57 -1.44 13.47
CA ASN A 57 -0.88 -0.41 12.71
C ASN A 57 -0.20 -1.02 11.49
N LEU A 58 -0.67 -0.65 10.30
CA LEU A 58 -0.02 -0.95 9.03
C LEU A 58 0.58 0.31 8.43
N ASP A 59 1.86 0.25 8.07
CA ASP A 59 2.58 1.34 7.44
C ASP A 59 2.69 1.12 5.92
N LEU A 60 2.30 2.11 5.12
CA LEU A 60 2.53 2.16 3.67
C LEU A 60 3.85 2.87 3.37
N THR A 61 4.73 2.19 2.66
CA THR A 61 5.96 2.77 2.09
C THR A 61 5.98 2.58 0.58
N VAL A 62 6.31 3.62 -0.17
CA VAL A 62 6.47 3.57 -1.63
C VAL A 62 7.83 4.14 -2.02
N ALA A 63 8.66 3.34 -2.68
CA ALA A 63 9.91 3.80 -3.27
C ALA A 63 9.76 3.98 -4.79
N SER A 64 10.26 5.10 -5.30
CA SER A 64 10.25 5.45 -6.74
C SER A 64 11.38 6.43 -7.03
N GLY A 65 12.14 6.21 -8.11
CA GLY A 65 13.20 7.15 -8.54
C GLY A 65 14.27 7.45 -7.48
N GLY A 66 14.59 6.47 -6.61
CA GLY A 66 15.57 6.62 -5.53
C GLY A 66 15.05 7.38 -4.30
N GLN A 67 13.77 7.75 -4.28
CA GLN A 67 13.11 8.39 -3.14
C GLN A 67 12.15 7.43 -2.45
N THR A 68 11.96 7.63 -1.15
CA THR A 68 11.02 6.87 -0.32
C THR A 68 9.95 7.80 0.24
N TYR A 69 8.69 7.42 0.02
CA TYR A 69 7.50 8.13 0.46
C TYR A 69 6.77 7.27 1.49
N LEU A 70 6.45 7.86 2.64
CA LEU A 70 5.65 7.23 3.69
C LEU A 70 4.19 7.64 3.52
N GLY A 71 3.28 6.77 3.94
CA GLY A 71 1.86 7.04 3.96
C GLY A 71 1.52 8.33 4.71
N ASN A 72 0.58 9.09 4.15
CA ASN A 72 0.06 10.32 4.74
C ASN A 72 1.11 11.41 5.02
N ARG A 73 2.25 11.37 4.32
CA ARG A 73 3.22 12.48 4.31
C ARG A 73 3.02 13.32 3.07
N PHE A 74 2.26 14.40 3.24
CA PHE A 74 1.86 15.31 2.18
C PHE A 74 2.37 16.73 2.43
N GLN A 75 2.72 17.40 1.34
CA GLN A 75 2.73 18.85 1.27
C GLN A 75 1.73 19.27 0.19
N MET A 76 0.68 19.97 0.61
CA MET A 76 -0.49 20.26 -0.22
C MET A 76 -1.18 18.97 -0.70
N ASN A 77 -1.06 18.62 -1.99
CA ASN A 77 -1.77 17.50 -2.62
C ASN A 77 -0.84 16.41 -3.18
N VAL A 78 0.45 16.44 -2.81
CA VAL A 78 1.48 15.51 -3.29
C VAL A 78 2.33 15.00 -2.12
N SER A 79 2.80 13.77 -2.24
CA SER A 79 3.63 13.15 -1.20
C SER A 79 5.03 13.74 -1.17
N THR A 80 5.58 13.82 0.04
CA THR A 80 6.94 14.29 0.32
C THR A 80 7.75 13.22 1.03
N THR A 81 9.07 13.30 0.94
CA THR A 81 9.99 12.36 1.61
C THR A 81 10.26 12.77 3.07
N GLY A 82 10.72 11.82 3.87
CA GLY A 82 11.11 12.04 5.28
C GLY A 82 9.93 12.01 6.27
N GLY A 83 10.21 12.37 7.52
CA GLY A 83 9.26 12.24 8.63
C GLY A 83 9.24 10.83 9.22
N SER A 84 8.14 10.49 9.90
CA SER A 84 7.88 9.16 10.50
C SER A 84 6.67 8.51 9.84
N SER A 85 6.44 7.21 9.99
CA SER A 85 5.18 6.57 9.56
C SER A 85 3.96 7.20 10.24
N ASP A 86 2.78 7.06 9.64
CA ASP A 86 1.51 7.33 10.32
C ASP A 86 1.20 6.15 11.25
N ASN A 87 0.68 6.43 12.44
CA ASN A 87 0.36 5.40 13.43
C ASN A 87 -1.02 5.61 14.07
N LYS A 88 -1.89 6.35 13.36
CA LYS A 88 -3.20 6.78 13.86
C LYS A 88 -4.34 6.43 12.92
N ASN A 89 -4.05 6.22 11.64
CA ASN A 89 -5.07 6.05 10.62
C ASN A 89 -5.01 4.64 10.05
N ASN A 90 -6.19 4.01 9.91
CA ASN A 90 -6.36 2.76 9.18
C ASN A 90 -6.47 2.96 7.66
N TYR A 91 -6.02 4.12 7.20
CA TYR A 91 -6.00 4.56 5.82
C TYR A 91 -4.69 5.31 5.61
N GLU A 92 -3.90 4.87 4.64
CA GLU A 92 -2.65 5.52 4.26
C GLU A 92 -2.58 5.73 2.76
N ALA A 93 -2.07 6.89 2.34
CA ALA A 93 -1.96 7.22 0.94
C ALA A 93 -0.60 7.81 0.56
N VAL A 94 -0.14 7.47 -0.64
CA VAL A 94 1.00 8.08 -1.32
C VAL A 94 0.57 8.58 -2.70
N PHE A 95 0.74 9.88 -2.94
CA PHE A 95 0.36 10.57 -4.16
C PHE A 95 1.60 11.09 -4.88
N LEU A 96 2.00 10.38 -5.94
CA LEU A 96 3.12 10.78 -6.78
C LEU A 96 2.64 11.68 -7.93
N SER A 97 3.41 12.72 -8.21
CA SER A 97 3.25 13.53 -9.43
C SER A 97 3.60 12.72 -10.68
N ALA A 98 3.34 13.29 -11.86
CA ALA A 98 3.88 12.75 -13.11
C ALA A 98 5.42 12.65 -13.04
N GLY A 99 5.99 11.65 -13.73
CA GLY A 99 7.42 11.37 -13.80
C GLY A 99 7.87 10.15 -13.00
N ALA A 100 7.01 9.55 -12.18
CA ALA A 100 7.26 8.25 -11.57
C ALA A 100 7.18 7.13 -12.63
N SER A 101 7.99 6.08 -12.46
CA SER A 101 8.06 4.96 -13.42
C SER A 101 8.02 3.62 -12.70
N ASN A 102 9.02 3.31 -11.87
CA ASN A 102 9.07 2.12 -11.05
C ASN A 102 8.50 2.37 -9.65
N LEU A 103 7.76 1.41 -9.12
CA LEU A 103 7.17 1.48 -7.79
C LEU A 103 7.55 0.21 -7.02
N THR A 104 8.27 0.37 -5.91
CA THR A 104 8.36 -0.66 -4.88
C THR A 104 7.42 -0.26 -3.76
N ILE A 105 6.30 -0.96 -3.62
CA ILE A 105 5.28 -0.68 -2.60
C ILE A 105 5.41 -1.73 -1.52
N THR A 106 5.61 -1.29 -0.28
CA THR A 106 5.71 -2.17 0.88
C THR A 106 4.62 -1.80 1.88
N VAL A 107 3.86 -2.79 2.31
CA VAL A 107 2.96 -2.70 3.46
C VAL A 107 3.64 -3.46 4.60
N THR A 108 3.80 -2.80 5.75
CA THR A 108 4.44 -3.37 6.94
C THR A 108 3.44 -3.44 8.06
N ALA A 109 3.30 -4.61 8.67
CA ALA A 109 2.57 -4.82 9.92
C ALA A 109 3.37 -4.25 11.11
N ALA A 110 3.42 -2.94 11.25
CA ALA A 110 4.22 -2.26 12.27
C ALA A 110 3.79 -2.62 13.71
N ASN A 111 2.51 -2.96 13.90
CA ASN A 111 1.99 -3.55 15.14
C ASN A 111 0.69 -4.30 14.86
N ILE A 112 0.62 -5.59 15.21
CA ILE A 112 -0.61 -6.39 15.21
C ILE A 112 -0.89 -6.77 16.67
N ALA A 113 -1.96 -6.22 17.24
CA ALA A 113 -2.32 -6.35 18.64
C ALA A 113 -3.78 -6.75 18.86
N GLY A 114 -4.56 -6.96 17.79
CA GLY A 114 -5.91 -7.47 17.87
C GLY A 114 -6.37 -8.14 16.58
N ASP A 115 -7.51 -8.83 16.69
CA ASP A 115 -8.19 -9.57 15.63
C ASP A 115 -8.89 -8.58 14.67
N GLY A 116 -8.21 -8.29 13.56
CA GLY A 116 -8.70 -7.47 12.46
C GLY A 116 -9.46 -8.30 11.41
N VAL A 117 -9.41 -9.63 11.48
CA VAL A 117 -10.10 -10.54 10.56
C VAL A 117 -10.95 -11.58 11.33
N PRO A 118 -12.08 -11.18 11.93
CA PRO A 118 -12.83 -12.05 12.83
C PRO A 118 -13.26 -13.38 12.21
N GLY A 119 -12.94 -14.48 12.88
CA GLY A 119 -13.27 -15.84 12.43
C GLY A 119 -12.26 -16.46 11.47
N SER A 120 -11.13 -15.78 11.23
CA SER A 120 -9.92 -16.30 10.61
C SER A 120 -8.81 -16.40 11.66
N GLY A 121 -7.72 -17.11 11.33
CA GLY A 121 -6.47 -17.03 12.09
C GLY A 121 -6.57 -17.29 13.59
N ASP A 122 -5.79 -16.53 14.35
CA ASP A 122 -5.82 -16.48 15.81
C ASP A 122 -6.38 -15.14 16.32
N ALA A 123 -5.97 -14.68 17.51
CA ALA A 123 -6.49 -13.43 18.09
C ALA A 123 -5.74 -12.17 17.63
N THR A 124 -4.75 -12.31 16.75
CA THR A 124 -3.88 -11.23 16.26
C THR A 124 -3.62 -11.42 14.78
N ASP A 125 -4.52 -10.89 13.95
CA ASP A 125 -4.35 -10.87 12.50
C ASP A 125 -4.87 -9.58 11.88
N GLN A 126 -4.39 -9.27 10.68
CA GLN A 126 -4.86 -8.10 9.93
C GLN A 126 -4.71 -8.33 8.43
N ASP A 127 -5.83 -8.21 7.72
CA ASP A 127 -5.84 -8.09 6.26
C ASP A 127 -5.80 -6.61 5.83
N PHE A 128 -5.71 -6.38 4.52
CA PHE A 128 -5.83 -5.04 3.97
C PHE A 128 -6.32 -5.06 2.52
N ALA A 129 -6.78 -3.90 2.07
CA ALA A 129 -6.98 -3.57 0.67
C ALA A 129 -5.93 -2.56 0.21
N LEU A 130 -5.40 -2.75 -1.00
CA LEU A 130 -4.42 -1.88 -1.62
C LEU A 130 -4.84 -1.54 -3.04
N VAL A 131 -4.97 -0.24 -3.32
CA VAL A 131 -5.32 0.28 -4.65
C VAL A 131 -4.17 1.11 -5.20
N CYS A 132 -3.77 0.82 -6.44
CA CYS A 132 -2.78 1.60 -7.17
C CYS A 132 -3.39 2.07 -8.49
N SER A 133 -3.72 3.35 -8.57
CA SER A 133 -4.20 3.98 -9.79
C SER A 133 -3.04 4.47 -10.65
N ASN A 134 -3.18 4.31 -11.96
CA ASN A 134 -2.14 4.50 -12.97
C ASN A 134 -0.99 3.50 -12.82
N CYS A 135 -1.31 2.25 -12.45
CA CYS A 135 -0.31 1.21 -12.19
C CYS A 135 -0.58 -0.06 -13.00
N VAL A 136 0.50 -0.76 -13.36
CA VAL A 136 0.51 -2.07 -14.02
C VAL A 136 1.56 -2.95 -13.36
N ARG A 137 1.34 -4.27 -13.36
CA ARG A 137 2.34 -5.23 -12.85
C ARG A 137 3.50 -5.29 -13.85
N GLU A 138 4.72 -5.46 -13.35
CA GLU A 138 5.85 -5.73 -14.24
C GLU A 138 5.54 -6.95 -15.10
N SER A 139 5.73 -6.82 -16.42
CA SER A 139 5.61 -7.97 -17.31
C SER A 139 6.87 -8.80 -17.20
N ILE A 140 6.75 -10.00 -16.62
CA ILE A 140 7.81 -11.01 -16.60
C ILE A 140 8.15 -11.58 -17.99
N PHE A 141 7.45 -11.13 -19.04
CA PHE A 141 7.66 -11.56 -20.44
C PHE A 141 8.22 -10.44 -21.33
N ALA A 142 8.74 -9.34 -20.75
CA ALA A 142 9.31 -8.22 -21.51
C ALA A 142 10.76 -8.44 -21.95
N ASP A 143 11.36 -9.61 -21.68
CA ASP A 143 12.76 -9.95 -22.00
C ASP A 143 12.96 -10.52 -23.43
N GLY A 144 11.90 -10.61 -24.23
CA GLY A 144 12.01 -10.83 -25.67
C GLY A 144 12.22 -12.27 -26.13
N PHE A 145 11.85 -13.28 -25.34
CA PHE A 145 11.96 -14.69 -25.76
C PHE A 145 10.84 -15.21 -26.68
N GLU A 146 9.78 -14.43 -26.96
CA GLU A 146 8.67 -14.86 -27.84
C GLU A 146 8.82 -14.34 -29.28
N ALA A 147 9.89 -14.76 -29.95
CA ALA A 147 10.01 -14.62 -31.41
C ALA A 147 10.32 -15.99 -32.07
N SER A 148 9.54 -17.03 -31.74
CA SER A 148 9.30 -18.18 -32.63
C SER A 148 8.35 -19.21 -32.03
N GLN A 149 7.07 -19.17 -32.43
CA GLN A 149 6.25 -20.37 -32.70
C GLN A 149 5.33 -20.08 -33.87
#